data_AF-A0A242MMV5-F1
#
_entry.id   AF-A0A242MMV5-F1
#
_cell.length_a   1.000
_cell.length_b   1.000
_cell.length_c   1.000
_cell.angle_alpha   90.00
_cell.angle_beta   90.00
_cell.angle_gamma   90.00
#
_symmetry.space_group_name_H-M   'P 1'
#
loop_
_entity.id
_entity.type
_entity.pdbx_description
1 polymer ?
#
loop_
_entity_poly.entity_id
_entity_poly.type
_entity_poly.pdbx_seq_one_letter_code
_entity_poly.pdbx_strand_id
1 'polypeptide(L)'
;MASVSIANRASYNVFTLIHIPGSILQPFLREIGHRIRTASDLHASFSKSLPSLLGKLFAAKNRNAVGRLVVCGKLGACASTSKIAHLSCFARGPDQISEVSQGGVMSFKPQSKGTGWLISFKALFIRAPRILAVLPVLKTAGICLFLCVPQLARSNPLSASGQPASAIPLTLAQTQQIIAQATLHGVPWAGPESGPSAQPGKSIAFISEDLRNGGILGVAQGVREAARTMGWSLKIFDAGGTSAGRLKAFERAVASSPDGLILCGADAQDSNSQLARIASRGIPIVAWHAGSKPGPLADTPVAMNVTTDPVEVARVTALGAVAQSNGHAGVVILTDSKFEIALTKSNAMAAVIHACKECTLLEVRDVAISESGEKVPAITKELLARYGKRWTVALAINDIYFDYAAPALTKAGVPSNGLSLLSAGDGSATAFLRIQAKTYQTGTVAEPLNQQGWQLVDELNRLFAGKPVSGFVAAVHLVDTNNIAFDGGDRLQYDPENDYRDIYRRIWKR
;
A
#
# COMPACT_ATOMS: atom_id res chain seq x y z
N MET A 1 -13.27 -34.06 -10.71
CA MET A 1 -13.85 -32.85 -11.34
C MET A 1 -12.95 -32.45 -12.50
N ALA A 2 -13.45 -31.75 -13.52
CA ALA A 2 -12.62 -31.27 -14.63
C ALA A 2 -12.89 -29.78 -14.87
N SER A 3 -11.84 -28.96 -14.80
CA SER A 3 -11.86 -27.54 -15.10
C SER A 3 -11.23 -27.29 -16.48
N VAL A 4 -11.76 -26.32 -17.22
CA VAL A 4 -11.21 -25.90 -18.51
C VAL A 4 -11.14 -24.38 -18.53
N SER A 5 -9.92 -23.83 -18.50
CA SER A 5 -9.69 -22.41 -18.74
C SER A 5 -9.69 -22.14 -20.24
N ILE A 6 -10.51 -21.18 -20.68
CA ILE A 6 -10.53 -20.71 -22.06
C ILE A 6 -9.99 -19.28 -22.10
N ALA A 7 -8.85 -19.09 -22.75
CA ALA A 7 -8.36 -17.77 -23.13
C ALA A 7 -8.77 -17.48 -24.57
N ASN A 8 -9.25 -16.27 -24.85
CA ASN A 8 -9.47 -15.76 -26.19
C ASN A 8 -8.71 -14.44 -26.35
N ARG A 9 -8.05 -14.23 -27.50
CA ARG A 9 -7.06 -13.16 -27.68
C ARG A 9 -7.60 -12.01 -28.55
N ALA A 10 -8.63 -11.34 -28.04
CA ALA A 10 -9.05 -10.01 -28.47
C ALA A 10 -8.78 -9.01 -27.33
N SER A 11 -8.64 -7.72 -27.65
CA SER A 11 -8.18 -6.70 -26.69
C SER A 11 -9.05 -6.55 -25.44
N TYR A 12 -8.42 -6.03 -24.37
CA TYR A 12 -8.95 -5.83 -23.00
C TYR A 12 -9.02 -7.10 -22.13
N ASN A 13 -8.02 -7.26 -21.26
CA ASN A 13 -7.92 -8.38 -20.32
C ASN A 13 -8.98 -8.28 -19.21
N VAL A 14 -10.03 -9.09 -19.30
CA VAL A 14 -10.87 -9.46 -18.15
C VAL A 14 -11.02 -10.99 -18.15
N PHE A 15 -10.46 -11.66 -17.14
CA PHE A 15 -10.65 -13.10 -16.96
C PHE A 15 -11.89 -13.36 -16.09
N THR A 16 -12.81 -14.18 -16.58
CA THR A 16 -14.02 -14.57 -15.85
C THR A 16 -14.11 -16.10 -15.76
N LEU A 17 -13.98 -16.63 -14.55
CA LEU A 17 -14.19 -18.05 -14.27
C LEU A 17 -15.69 -18.35 -14.20
N ILE A 18 -16.19 -19.21 -15.10
CA ILE A 18 -17.59 -19.65 -15.15
C ILE A 18 -17.66 -21.13 -14.76
N HIS A 19 -18.37 -21.44 -13.67
CA HIS A 19 -18.49 -22.80 -13.17
C HIS A 19 -19.68 -23.52 -13.82
N ILE A 20 -19.42 -24.37 -14.82
CA ILE A 20 -20.48 -25.08 -15.56
C ILE A 20 -20.83 -26.42 -14.86
N PRO A 21 -22.11 -26.70 -14.57
CA PRO A 21 -22.52 -27.99 -14.01
C PRO A 21 -22.23 -29.17 -14.95
N GLY A 22 -21.72 -30.27 -14.40
CA GLY A 22 -21.36 -31.48 -15.17
C GLY A 22 -22.53 -32.09 -15.96
N SER A 23 -23.76 -31.93 -15.48
CA SER A 23 -25.00 -32.36 -16.15
C SER A 23 -25.29 -31.59 -17.45
N ILE A 24 -24.78 -30.37 -17.60
CA ILE A 24 -24.90 -29.55 -18.83
C ILE A 24 -23.68 -29.78 -19.74
N LEU A 25 -22.50 -29.93 -19.13
CA LEU A 25 -21.24 -30.09 -19.85
C LEU A 25 -21.09 -31.48 -20.50
N GLN A 26 -21.51 -32.57 -19.84
CA GLN A 26 -21.41 -33.94 -20.38
C GLN A 26 -22.19 -34.16 -21.69
N PRO A 27 -23.49 -33.78 -21.80
CA PRO A 27 -24.21 -33.89 -23.07
C PRO A 27 -23.59 -33.04 -24.19
N PHE A 28 -23.21 -31.80 -23.88
CA PHE A 28 -22.58 -30.89 -24.83
C PHE A 28 -21.26 -31.45 -25.38
N LEU A 29 -20.39 -31.99 -24.53
CA LEU A 29 -19.12 -32.60 -24.99
C LEU A 29 -19.34 -33.84 -25.88
N ARG A 30 -20.43 -34.59 -25.69
CA ARG A 30 -20.82 -35.69 -26.62
C ARG A 30 -21.35 -35.15 -27.95
N GLU A 31 -22.10 -34.05 -27.92
CA GLU A 31 -22.67 -33.36 -29.09
C GLU A 31 -21.58 -32.87 -30.07
N ILE A 32 -20.46 -32.33 -29.57
CA ILE A 32 -19.30 -31.92 -30.40
C ILE A 32 -18.22 -33.01 -30.57
N GLY A 33 -18.19 -34.05 -29.73
CA GLY A 33 -17.14 -35.06 -29.69
C GLY A 33 -16.90 -35.81 -31.02
N HIS A 34 -17.96 -36.09 -31.78
CA HIS A 34 -17.87 -36.82 -33.06
C HIS A 34 -17.21 -36.03 -34.22
N ARG A 35 -16.80 -34.77 -34.01
CA ARG A 35 -16.24 -33.90 -35.07
C ARG A 35 -14.83 -33.37 -34.80
N ILE A 36 -14.16 -33.83 -33.75
CA ILE A 36 -12.83 -33.32 -33.35
C ILE A 36 -11.77 -34.37 -33.68
N ARG A 37 -10.78 -34.02 -34.51
CA ARG A 37 -9.60 -34.88 -34.79
C ARG A 37 -8.26 -34.19 -34.45
N THR A 38 -8.27 -32.87 -34.32
CA THR A 38 -7.13 -32.03 -33.96
C THR A 38 -7.49 -30.98 -32.90
N ALA A 39 -6.50 -30.38 -32.26
CA ALA A 39 -6.71 -29.27 -31.31
C ALA A 39 -7.28 -28.00 -31.98
N SER A 40 -7.12 -27.84 -33.29
CA SER A 40 -7.72 -26.73 -34.05
C SER A 40 -9.23 -26.91 -34.19
N ASP A 41 -9.70 -28.12 -34.49
CA ASP A 41 -11.13 -28.45 -34.61
C ASP A 41 -11.86 -28.17 -33.30
N LEU A 42 -11.23 -28.49 -32.16
CA LEU A 42 -11.77 -28.25 -30.83
C LEU A 42 -12.13 -26.77 -30.62
N HIS A 43 -11.20 -25.85 -30.92
CA HIS A 43 -11.42 -24.41 -30.72
C HIS A 43 -12.50 -23.85 -31.66
N ALA A 44 -12.45 -24.22 -32.94
CA ALA A 44 -13.44 -23.79 -33.94
C ALA A 44 -14.86 -24.32 -33.64
N SER A 45 -14.96 -25.56 -33.16
CA SER A 45 -16.23 -26.19 -32.77
C SER A 45 -16.80 -25.57 -31.48
N PHE A 46 -15.96 -25.28 -30.49
CA PHE A 46 -16.39 -24.60 -29.25
C PHE A 46 -16.92 -23.19 -29.53
N SER A 47 -16.21 -22.41 -30.35
CA SER A 47 -16.59 -21.03 -30.69
C SER A 47 -17.98 -20.97 -31.35
N LYS A 48 -18.26 -21.86 -32.30
CA LYS A 48 -19.57 -21.93 -32.99
C LYS A 48 -20.71 -22.43 -32.10
N SER A 49 -20.43 -23.31 -31.15
CA SER A 49 -21.45 -23.91 -30.28
C SER A 49 -21.70 -23.15 -28.96
N LEU A 50 -20.87 -22.17 -28.62
CA LEU A 50 -21.00 -21.36 -27.40
C LEU A 50 -22.36 -20.66 -27.22
N PRO A 51 -23.02 -20.09 -28.26
CA PRO A 51 -24.35 -19.49 -28.11
C PRO A 51 -25.42 -20.51 -27.70
N SER A 52 -25.33 -21.74 -28.20
CA SER A 52 -26.23 -22.85 -27.83
C SER A 52 -26.04 -23.26 -26.37
N LEU A 53 -24.78 -23.33 -25.90
CA LEU A 53 -24.46 -23.62 -24.50
C LEU A 53 -24.99 -22.54 -23.55
N LEU A 54 -24.85 -21.26 -23.92
CA LEU A 54 -25.42 -20.14 -23.16
C LEU A 54 -26.96 -20.17 -23.15
N GLY A 55 -27.60 -20.47 -24.28
CA GLY A 55 -29.05 -20.68 -24.35
C GLY A 55 -29.54 -21.82 -23.44
N LYS A 56 -28.84 -22.97 -23.45
CA LYS A 56 -29.11 -24.11 -22.55
C LYS A 56 -28.94 -23.73 -21.07
N LEU A 57 -27.96 -22.88 -20.73
CA LEU A 57 -27.77 -22.36 -19.36
C LEU A 57 -28.89 -21.39 -18.92
N PHE A 58 -29.33 -20.47 -19.78
CA PHE A 58 -30.47 -19.57 -19.49
C PHE A 58 -31.79 -20.32 -19.34
N ALA A 59 -32.04 -21.33 -20.19
CA ALA A 59 -33.26 -22.14 -20.16
C ALA A 59 -33.40 -22.98 -18.86
N ALA A 60 -32.29 -23.34 -18.21
CA ALA A 60 -32.28 -24.19 -17.01
C ALA A 60 -32.87 -23.54 -15.74
N LYS A 61 -33.24 -22.25 -15.79
CA LYS A 61 -34.02 -21.52 -14.77
C LYS A 61 -33.50 -21.58 -13.31
N ASN A 62 -32.22 -21.91 -13.13
CA ASN A 62 -31.62 -22.24 -11.84
C ASN A 62 -31.20 -20.97 -11.08
N ARG A 63 -32.04 -20.53 -10.14
CA ARG A 63 -31.96 -19.19 -9.51
C ARG A 63 -30.70 -18.91 -8.66
N ASN A 64 -29.90 -19.92 -8.33
CA ASN A 64 -28.72 -19.76 -7.46
C ASN A 64 -27.42 -19.39 -8.20
N ALA A 65 -27.46 -19.13 -9.52
CA ALA A 65 -26.28 -18.90 -10.35
C ALA A 65 -26.10 -17.44 -10.86
N VAL A 66 -26.93 -16.49 -10.43
CA VAL A 66 -26.91 -15.10 -10.93
C VAL A 66 -26.78 -14.08 -9.79
N GLY A 67 -25.55 -13.82 -9.35
CA GLY A 67 -25.21 -12.78 -8.38
C GLY A 67 -24.35 -11.69 -9.01
N ARG A 68 -24.93 -10.51 -9.26
CA ARG A 68 -24.28 -9.28 -9.76
C ARG A 68 -23.46 -9.43 -11.07
N LEU A 69 -24.16 -9.32 -12.20
CA LEU A 69 -23.58 -8.72 -13.40
C LEU A 69 -24.03 -7.25 -13.48
N VAL A 70 -23.10 -6.30 -13.45
CA VAL A 70 -23.38 -4.88 -13.66
C VAL A 70 -22.51 -4.39 -14.80
N VAL A 71 -23.12 -4.15 -15.96
CA VAL A 71 -22.45 -3.56 -17.13
C VAL A 71 -22.98 -2.14 -17.30
N CYS A 72 -22.10 -1.15 -17.17
CA CYS A 72 -22.42 0.25 -17.42
C CYS A 72 -21.51 0.76 -18.55
N GLY A 73 -22.01 0.73 -19.78
CA GLY A 73 -21.24 1.11 -20.98
C GLY A 73 -21.81 2.35 -21.66
N LYS A 74 -21.08 3.47 -21.60
CA LYS A 74 -21.29 4.59 -22.53
C LYS A 74 -20.53 4.30 -23.81
N LEU A 75 -21.25 4.05 -24.90
CA LEU A 75 -20.71 4.09 -26.26
C LEU A 75 -20.94 5.48 -26.88
N GLY A 76 -19.93 6.02 -27.54
CA GLY A 76 -19.99 7.31 -28.21
C GLY A 76 -19.11 7.31 -29.46
N ALA A 77 -19.72 7.67 -30.59
CA ALA A 77 -19.11 8.03 -31.88
C ALA A 77 -18.05 7.06 -32.49
N CYS A 78 -18.50 6.24 -33.43
CA CYS A 78 -17.97 6.33 -34.80
C CYS A 78 -19.11 6.04 -35.80
N ALA A 79 -19.02 6.50 -37.06
CA ALA A 79 -20.21 6.78 -37.87
C ALA A 79 -20.27 6.13 -39.26
N SER A 80 -21.51 6.09 -39.77
CA SER A 80 -21.94 5.95 -41.17
C SER A 80 -22.14 4.54 -41.78
N THR A 81 -23.29 4.40 -42.47
CA THR A 81 -23.69 3.34 -43.43
C THR A 81 -23.86 1.90 -42.89
N SER A 82 -24.91 1.13 -43.25
CA SER A 82 -26.05 1.39 -44.17
C SER A 82 -27.28 0.49 -43.94
N LYS A 83 -28.47 1.09 -44.20
CA LYS A 83 -29.74 0.51 -44.71
C LYS A 83 -30.57 -0.55 -43.91
N ILE A 84 -31.74 -0.08 -43.44
CA ILE A 84 -33.12 -0.61 -43.65
C ILE A 84 -33.55 -1.95 -42.99
N ALA A 85 -34.37 -1.84 -41.93
CA ALA A 85 -35.71 -2.46 -41.72
C ALA A 85 -36.21 -2.06 -40.29
N HIS A 86 -37.33 -1.34 -40.07
CA HIS A 86 -38.74 -1.76 -40.09
C HIS A 86 -39.03 -3.06 -39.27
N LEU A 87 -39.93 -3.11 -38.27
CA LEU A 87 -40.92 -2.12 -37.76
C LEU A 87 -40.90 -1.92 -36.22
N SER A 88 -41.44 -0.76 -35.86
CA SER A 88 -41.81 -0.21 -34.55
C SER A 88 -42.79 -1.02 -33.67
N CYS A 89 -42.79 -0.73 -32.36
CA CYS A 89 -44.03 -0.52 -31.60
C CYS A 89 -43.89 0.53 -30.48
N PHE A 90 -44.99 1.20 -30.11
CA PHE A 90 -45.12 2.25 -29.07
C PHE A 90 -45.37 1.62 -27.66
N ALA A 91 -45.43 2.30 -26.49
CA ALA A 91 -45.46 3.73 -26.14
C ALA A 91 -44.96 4.03 -24.69
N ARG A 92 -44.60 5.30 -24.43
CA ARG A 92 -44.87 6.16 -23.23
C ARG A 92 -45.05 5.56 -21.81
N GLY A 93 -44.36 6.16 -20.82
CA GLY A 93 -44.83 6.27 -19.41
C GLY A 93 -45.48 7.66 -19.16
N PRO A 94 -45.48 8.24 -17.93
CA PRO A 94 -45.00 7.74 -16.62
C PRO A 94 -46.06 7.92 -15.47
N ASP A 95 -45.58 8.02 -14.22
CA ASP A 95 -46.17 8.64 -13.00
C ASP A 95 -46.89 7.84 -11.88
N GLN A 96 -46.35 8.05 -10.66
CA GLN A 96 -47.01 8.39 -9.36
C GLN A 96 -47.66 7.36 -8.40
N ILE A 97 -47.55 7.71 -7.10
CA ILE A 97 -48.44 7.48 -5.93
C ILE A 97 -48.30 6.25 -4.97
N SER A 98 -48.20 6.62 -3.67
CA SER A 98 -48.60 5.95 -2.39
C SER A 98 -47.82 4.79 -1.74
N GLU A 99 -47.74 4.90 -0.41
CA GLU A 99 -47.33 3.93 0.59
C GLU A 99 -48.45 2.92 0.92
N VAL A 100 -48.08 1.71 1.38
CA VAL A 100 -48.84 0.93 2.39
C VAL A 100 -47.85 0.30 3.37
N SER A 101 -48.25 0.10 4.62
CA SER A 101 -47.37 -0.31 5.74
C SER A 101 -47.71 -1.68 6.34
N GLN A 102 -46.86 -2.12 7.29
CA GLN A 102 -46.99 -3.28 8.20
C GLN A 102 -46.71 -4.69 7.66
N GLY A 103 -46.15 -5.56 8.53
CA GLY A 103 -46.37 -7.01 8.47
C GLY A 103 -45.16 -7.92 8.75
N GLY A 104 -45.12 -8.53 9.94
CA GLY A 104 -44.64 -9.92 10.10
C GLY A 104 -43.15 -10.19 10.36
N VAL A 105 -42.78 -10.35 11.64
CA VAL A 105 -41.65 -11.18 12.05
C VAL A 105 -42.17 -12.60 12.33
N MET A 106 -41.59 -13.63 11.73
CA MET A 106 -41.66 -14.99 12.28
C MET A 106 -40.48 -15.88 11.85
N SER A 107 -40.05 -16.77 12.74
CA SER A 107 -38.95 -17.70 12.55
C SER A 107 -39.47 -19.09 12.18
N PHE A 108 -38.74 -19.84 11.34
CA PHE A 108 -39.07 -21.23 11.02
C PHE A 108 -37.85 -22.18 11.02
N LYS A 109 -37.94 -23.16 11.93
CA LYS A 109 -37.38 -24.52 11.89
C LYS A 109 -38.55 -25.43 12.27
N PRO A 110 -38.70 -26.65 11.74
CA PRO A 110 -37.92 -27.77 12.29
C PRO A 110 -37.67 -28.99 11.35
N GLN A 111 -36.93 -29.97 11.87
CA GLN A 111 -36.97 -31.42 11.54
C GLN A 111 -36.65 -31.91 10.10
N SER A 112 -36.43 -33.20 9.84
CA SER A 112 -35.38 -34.15 10.33
C SER A 112 -35.70 -35.59 9.90
N LYS A 113 -34.71 -36.35 9.42
CA LYS A 113 -34.57 -37.84 9.38
C LYS A 113 -33.34 -38.11 8.49
N GLY A 114 -32.24 -38.69 8.97
CA GLY A 114 -32.01 -40.13 9.18
C GLY A 114 -30.93 -40.56 8.16
N THR A 115 -30.05 -41.55 8.38
CA THR A 115 -29.81 -42.48 9.50
C THR A 115 -28.29 -42.67 9.65
N GLY A 116 -27.80 -43.00 10.85
CA GLY A 116 -26.36 -43.15 11.11
C GLY A 116 -25.83 -44.59 10.96
N TRP A 117 -24.57 -44.77 11.34
CA TRP A 117 -24.00 -46.04 11.86
C TRP A 117 -23.08 -45.71 13.04
N LEU A 118 -22.97 -46.61 14.01
CA LEU A 118 -22.20 -46.46 15.26
C LEU A 118 -21.30 -47.68 15.46
N ILE A 119 -20.01 -47.46 15.71
CA ILE A 119 -19.17 -48.30 16.59
C ILE A 119 -18.31 -47.35 17.43
N SER A 120 -18.02 -47.72 18.68
CA SER A 120 -17.27 -46.91 19.64
C SER A 120 -16.44 -47.83 20.55
N PHE A 121 -15.27 -47.37 21.00
CA PHE A 121 -14.54 -48.02 22.10
C PHE A 121 -13.95 -47.01 23.08
N LYS A 122 -14.29 -47.22 24.36
CA LYS A 122 -13.71 -46.65 25.59
C LYS A 122 -12.68 -47.67 26.13
N ALA A 123 -11.82 -47.41 27.13
CA ALA A 123 -11.21 -46.22 27.75
C ALA A 123 -10.26 -46.74 28.87
N LEU A 124 -9.51 -45.86 29.55
CA LEU A 124 -9.15 -45.81 31.00
C LEU A 124 -8.10 -44.69 31.17
N PHE A 125 -8.24 -43.66 32.02
CA PHE A 125 -8.19 -43.63 33.51
C PHE A 125 -6.83 -44.13 34.06
N ILE A 126 -6.15 -43.50 35.03
CA ILE A 126 -6.60 -42.77 36.26
C ILE A 126 -5.42 -41.86 36.77
N ARG A 127 -5.44 -40.85 37.68
CA ARG A 127 -6.36 -40.37 38.75
C ARG A 127 -6.26 -38.81 38.95
N ALA A 128 -5.95 -38.33 40.17
CA ALA A 128 -5.75 -36.94 40.66
C ALA A 128 -4.95 -37.01 42.02
N PRO A 129 -4.75 -35.98 42.92
CA PRO A 129 -5.54 -34.76 43.19
C PRO A 129 -4.74 -33.45 43.53
N ARG A 130 -5.44 -32.43 44.09
CA ARG A 130 -4.96 -31.11 44.54
C ARG A 130 -4.67 -31.07 46.06
N ILE A 131 -3.87 -30.10 46.52
CA ILE A 131 -3.82 -29.58 47.92
C ILE A 131 -3.80 -28.02 47.91
N LEU A 132 -4.15 -27.39 49.04
CA LEU A 132 -4.39 -25.95 49.22
C LEU A 132 -3.26 -25.19 49.95
N ALA A 133 -3.14 -23.90 49.60
CA ALA A 133 -2.85 -22.72 50.45
C ALA A 133 -1.60 -22.63 51.38
N VAL A 134 -1.05 -21.41 51.48
CA VAL A 134 -0.83 -20.59 52.71
C VAL A 134 0.27 -19.53 52.46
N LEU A 135 0.02 -18.29 52.90
CA LEU A 135 0.99 -17.18 52.97
C LEU A 135 1.63 -17.13 54.36
N PRO A 136 2.84 -16.53 54.49
CA PRO A 136 2.92 -15.42 55.44
C PRO A 136 3.69 -14.20 54.91
N VAL A 137 3.38 -13.05 55.51
CA VAL A 137 4.09 -11.78 55.35
C VAL A 137 5.27 -11.73 56.32
N LEU A 138 6.40 -11.15 55.92
CA LEU A 138 7.38 -10.58 56.85
C LEU A 138 7.70 -9.13 56.48
N LYS A 139 7.71 -8.24 57.48
CA LYS A 139 8.18 -6.86 57.37
C LYS A 139 9.51 -6.74 58.11
N THR A 140 10.51 -6.11 57.50
CA THR A 140 11.62 -5.47 58.21
C THR A 140 11.90 -4.11 57.56
N ALA A 141 12.15 -3.09 58.38
CA ALA A 141 12.56 -1.76 57.92
C ALA A 141 14.09 -1.63 58.03
N GLY A 142 14.71 -0.95 57.06
CA GLY A 142 16.17 -0.88 56.92
C GLY A 142 16.65 0.48 56.43
N ILE A 143 16.54 1.47 57.33
CA ILE A 143 17.23 2.78 57.43
C ILE A 143 18.04 3.28 56.21
N CYS A 144 17.79 4.56 55.85
CA CYS A 144 18.50 5.29 54.80
C CYS A 144 20.02 5.36 55.00
N LEU A 145 20.78 5.30 53.90
CA LEU A 145 22.03 6.04 53.77
C LEU A 145 21.95 6.93 52.52
N PHE A 146 22.02 8.25 52.72
CA PHE A 146 22.08 9.20 51.61
C PHE A 146 23.51 9.21 51.03
N LEU A 147 23.65 8.89 49.74
CA LEU A 147 24.81 9.27 48.94
C LEU A 147 24.37 10.19 47.81
N CYS A 148 24.70 11.46 47.96
CA CYS A 148 24.40 12.49 46.97
C CYS A 148 25.38 12.35 45.79
N VAL A 149 24.86 12.11 44.59
CA VAL A 149 25.63 12.16 43.34
C VAL A 149 25.11 13.34 42.51
N PRO A 150 25.94 14.38 42.25
CA PRO A 150 25.47 15.58 41.56
C PRO A 150 25.25 15.32 40.06
N GLN A 151 24.13 15.80 39.54
CA GLN A 151 23.82 15.75 38.10
C GLN A 151 24.70 16.72 37.32
N LEU A 152 25.75 16.23 36.66
CA LEU A 152 26.40 16.98 35.58
C LEU A 152 25.50 16.96 34.34
N ALA A 153 24.59 17.94 34.27
CA ALA A 153 23.90 18.29 33.04
C ALA A 153 24.92 18.87 32.03
N ARG A 154 25.52 18.00 31.20
CA ARG A 154 26.31 18.43 30.04
C ARG A 154 25.37 19.02 28.98
N SER A 155 25.36 20.35 28.90
CA SER A 155 24.86 21.08 27.75
C SER A 155 25.75 20.79 26.54
N ASN A 156 25.30 19.91 25.64
CA ASN A 156 25.92 19.79 24.32
C ASN A 156 25.69 21.12 23.55
N PRO A 157 26.73 21.71 22.93
CA PRO A 157 26.57 22.93 22.16
C PRO A 157 25.74 22.68 20.90
N LEU A 158 24.89 23.65 20.56
CA LEU A 158 24.18 23.69 19.27
C LEU A 158 25.23 23.79 18.14
N SER A 159 25.41 22.71 17.38
CA SER A 159 26.30 22.71 16.22
C SER A 159 25.67 23.52 15.09
N ALA A 160 26.47 24.41 14.48
CA ALA A 160 26.02 25.30 13.41
C ALA A 160 25.69 24.53 12.11
N SER A 161 24.85 25.15 11.30
CA SER A 161 24.45 24.67 9.97
C SER A 161 25.60 24.70 8.94
N GLY A 162 25.52 23.86 7.90
CA GLY A 162 26.03 24.26 6.58
C GLY A 162 26.87 23.25 5.78
N GLN A 163 27.23 22.08 6.31
CA GLN A 163 27.97 21.06 5.52
C GLN A 163 27.40 19.65 5.72
N PRO A 164 27.39 18.80 4.67
CA PRO A 164 27.14 17.38 4.83
C PRO A 164 28.30 16.77 5.64
N ALA A 165 28.00 16.22 6.82
CA ALA A 165 29.01 15.49 7.59
C ALA A 165 29.50 14.29 6.76
N SER A 166 30.81 14.21 6.52
CA SER A 166 31.43 13.10 5.80
C SER A 166 31.03 11.77 6.44
N ALA A 167 30.26 10.96 5.73
CA ALA A 167 29.76 9.69 6.25
C ALA A 167 30.94 8.81 6.65
N ILE A 168 31.05 8.49 7.95
CA ILE A 168 32.15 7.69 8.50
C ILE A 168 32.13 6.33 7.79
N PRO A 169 33.22 5.92 7.11
CA PRO A 169 33.24 4.66 6.36
C PRO A 169 32.97 3.47 7.28
N LEU A 170 31.83 2.81 7.07
CA LEU A 170 31.44 1.61 7.81
C LEU A 170 32.16 0.39 7.26
N THR A 171 32.51 -0.54 8.13
CA THR A 171 32.92 -1.90 7.72
C THR A 171 31.72 -2.67 7.16
N LEU A 172 31.98 -3.71 6.37
CA LEU A 172 30.91 -4.61 5.89
C LEU A 172 30.16 -5.27 7.07
N ALA A 173 30.85 -5.63 8.15
CA ALA A 173 30.22 -6.22 9.34
C ALA A 173 29.28 -5.23 10.06
N GLN A 174 29.68 -3.97 10.23
CA GLN A 174 28.79 -2.92 10.76
C GLN A 174 27.59 -2.67 9.83
N THR A 175 27.83 -2.67 8.52
CA THR A 175 26.79 -2.54 7.50
C THR A 175 25.77 -3.69 7.60
N GLN A 176 26.24 -4.94 7.70
CA GLN A 176 25.40 -6.12 7.90
C GLN A 176 24.62 -6.07 9.23
N GLN A 177 25.22 -5.57 10.31
CA GLN A 177 24.54 -5.40 11.59
C GLN A 177 23.41 -4.36 11.52
N ILE A 178 23.63 -3.24 10.82
CA ILE A 178 22.60 -2.21 10.59
C ILE A 178 21.44 -2.77 9.77
N ILE A 179 21.74 -3.56 8.74
CA ILE A 179 20.72 -4.21 7.91
C ILE A 179 19.95 -5.27 8.70
N ALA A 180 20.62 -6.11 9.49
CA ALA A 180 19.97 -7.08 10.37
C ALA A 180 18.99 -6.39 11.34
N GLN A 181 19.39 -5.26 11.95
CA GLN A 181 18.54 -4.44 12.81
C GLN A 181 17.33 -3.87 12.07
N ALA A 182 17.52 -3.38 10.83
CA ALA A 182 16.44 -2.82 10.01
C ALA A 182 15.48 -3.89 9.45
N THR A 183 15.86 -5.18 9.45
CA THR A 183 14.99 -6.30 9.05
C THR A 183 14.25 -6.97 10.22
N LEU A 184 14.39 -6.48 11.46
CA LEU A 184 13.80 -7.13 12.64
C LEU A 184 12.27 -7.06 12.65
N HIS A 185 11.64 -8.24 12.66
CA HIS A 185 10.20 -8.38 12.80
C HIS A 185 9.68 -7.96 14.18
N GLY A 186 8.37 -7.65 14.27
CA GLY A 186 7.67 -7.49 15.55
C GLY A 186 8.07 -6.25 16.35
N VAL A 187 8.48 -5.16 15.68
CA VAL A 187 8.86 -3.89 16.33
C VAL A 187 7.70 -3.37 17.19
N PRO A 188 7.87 -3.24 18.53
CA PRO A 188 6.79 -2.80 19.43
C PRO A 188 6.28 -1.39 19.11
N TRP A 189 5.07 -1.09 19.58
CA TRP A 189 4.52 0.26 19.48
C TRP A 189 5.37 1.26 20.26
N ALA A 190 5.83 2.31 19.57
CA ALA A 190 6.61 3.41 20.13
C ALA A 190 5.93 4.79 19.94
N GLY A 191 4.65 4.79 19.56
CA GLY A 191 3.85 5.99 19.34
C GLY A 191 3.04 6.40 20.58
N PRO A 192 2.09 7.34 20.45
CA PRO A 192 1.27 7.79 21.58
C PRO A 192 0.43 6.65 22.17
N GLU A 193 0.41 6.55 23.50
CA GLU A 193 -0.56 5.74 24.25
C GLU A 193 -1.76 6.54 24.77
N SER A 194 -1.72 7.88 24.63
CA SER A 194 -2.76 8.80 25.09
C SER A 194 -2.99 9.96 24.11
N GLY A 195 -4.17 10.56 24.19
CA GLY A 195 -4.64 11.60 23.28
C GLY A 195 -6.11 11.96 23.53
N PRO A 196 -6.70 12.84 22.71
CA PRO A 196 -8.09 13.21 22.84
C PRO A 196 -9.03 12.13 22.28
N SER A 197 -10.20 12.01 22.91
CA SER A 197 -11.30 11.19 22.37
C SER A 197 -11.82 11.77 21.05
N ALA A 198 -12.40 10.92 20.21
CA ALA A 198 -12.79 11.27 18.84
C ALA A 198 -13.69 12.51 18.77
N GLN A 199 -13.20 13.58 18.13
CA GLN A 199 -14.04 14.75 17.85
C GLN A 199 -15.18 14.37 16.90
N PRO A 200 -16.44 14.75 17.17
CA PRO A 200 -17.57 14.25 16.40
C PRO A 200 -17.71 14.90 15.02
N GLY A 201 -18.21 14.12 14.04
CA GLY A 201 -18.85 14.64 12.82
C GLY A 201 -17.96 15.33 11.76
N LYS A 202 -16.64 15.25 11.89
CA LYS A 202 -15.70 16.00 11.03
C LYS A 202 -15.73 15.60 9.55
N SER A 203 -15.47 16.55 8.66
CA SER A 203 -15.27 16.35 7.21
C SER A 203 -13.83 16.65 6.81
N ILE A 204 -13.11 15.65 6.32
CA ILE A 204 -11.71 15.76 5.94
C ILE A 204 -11.56 15.81 4.42
N ALA A 205 -10.80 16.78 3.93
CA ALA A 205 -10.27 16.76 2.57
C ALA A 205 -8.88 16.10 2.58
N PHE A 206 -8.65 15.20 1.64
CA PHE A 206 -7.36 14.55 1.40
C PHE A 206 -6.94 14.85 -0.04
N ILE A 207 -5.82 15.53 -0.23
CA ILE A 207 -5.23 15.81 -1.54
C ILE A 207 -4.06 14.85 -1.75
N SER A 208 -4.16 13.98 -2.75
CA SER A 208 -3.02 13.18 -3.23
C SER A 208 -2.34 13.90 -4.38
N GLU A 209 -1.00 13.88 -4.40
CA GLU A 209 -0.25 14.21 -5.63
C GLU A 209 -0.61 13.23 -6.74
N ASP A 210 -0.54 11.92 -6.50
CA ASP A 210 -0.81 10.90 -7.52
C ASP A 210 -1.23 9.54 -6.93
N LEU A 211 -2.50 9.15 -7.11
CA LEU A 211 -2.99 7.82 -6.70
C LEU A 211 -2.42 6.64 -7.53
N ARG A 212 -1.60 6.90 -8.56
CA ARG A 212 -0.82 5.86 -9.24
C ARG A 212 0.37 5.39 -8.40
N ASN A 213 0.83 6.18 -7.43
CA ASN A 213 1.85 5.74 -6.47
C ASN A 213 1.22 4.85 -5.38
N GLY A 214 1.76 3.63 -5.23
CA GLY A 214 1.33 2.67 -4.22
C GLY A 214 1.43 3.16 -2.77
N GLY A 215 2.40 4.01 -2.44
CA GLY A 215 2.54 4.59 -1.11
C GLY A 215 1.39 5.52 -0.74
N ILE A 216 1.18 6.55 -1.59
CA ILE A 216 0.06 7.49 -1.49
C ILE A 216 -1.28 6.74 -1.44
N LEU A 217 -1.44 5.70 -2.27
CA LEU A 217 -2.63 4.84 -2.28
C LEU A 217 -2.81 4.05 -0.98
N GLY A 218 -1.73 3.55 -0.37
CA GLY A 218 -1.76 2.85 0.93
C GLY A 218 -2.13 3.78 2.08
N VAL A 219 -1.54 4.97 2.15
CA VAL A 219 -1.89 6.01 3.14
C VAL A 219 -3.34 6.45 2.98
N ALA A 220 -3.82 6.66 1.74
CA ALA A 220 -5.21 6.97 1.45
C ALA A 220 -6.20 5.87 1.85
N GLN A 221 -5.74 4.60 1.97
CA GLN A 221 -6.53 3.50 2.52
C GLN A 221 -6.53 3.51 4.06
N GLY A 222 -5.38 3.75 4.69
CA GLY A 222 -5.27 3.89 6.16
C GLY A 222 -6.09 5.05 6.71
N VAL A 223 -6.01 6.24 6.10
CA VAL A 223 -6.86 7.39 6.43
C VAL A 223 -8.34 7.04 6.28
N ARG A 224 -8.70 6.25 5.26
CA ARG A 224 -10.09 5.80 5.03
C ARG A 224 -10.54 4.74 6.05
N GLU A 225 -9.65 3.91 6.57
CA GLU A 225 -9.96 3.03 7.72
C GLU A 225 -10.21 3.87 8.97
N ALA A 226 -9.23 4.67 9.38
CA ALA A 226 -9.27 5.51 10.59
C ALA A 226 -10.47 6.48 10.59
N ALA A 227 -10.73 7.19 9.50
CA ALA A 227 -11.88 8.10 9.41
C ALA A 227 -13.22 7.38 9.62
N ARG A 228 -13.36 6.12 9.18
CA ARG A 228 -14.56 5.31 9.45
C ARG A 228 -14.67 4.91 10.92
N THR A 229 -13.57 4.55 11.58
CA THR A 229 -13.52 4.32 13.04
C THR A 229 -13.86 5.58 13.83
N MET A 230 -13.44 6.76 13.37
CA MET A 230 -13.76 8.04 14.00
C MET A 230 -15.23 8.47 13.85
N GLY A 231 -15.92 7.99 12.81
CA GLY A 231 -17.23 8.52 12.39
C GLY A 231 -17.11 9.84 11.62
N TRP A 232 -16.03 9.99 10.85
CA TRP A 232 -15.74 11.15 10.01
C TRP A 232 -16.08 10.89 8.54
N SER A 233 -16.35 11.95 7.79
CA SER A 233 -16.45 11.91 6.33
C SER A 233 -15.10 12.24 5.69
N LEU A 234 -14.75 11.57 4.59
CA LEU A 234 -13.49 11.73 3.88
C LEU A 234 -13.75 11.98 2.38
N LYS A 235 -13.17 13.04 1.84
CA LYS A 235 -13.22 13.38 0.41
C LYS A 235 -11.80 13.37 -0.14
N ILE A 236 -11.52 12.50 -1.11
CA ILE A 236 -10.20 12.37 -1.75
C ILE A 236 -10.21 13.14 -3.08
N PHE A 237 -9.18 13.97 -3.27
CA PHE A 237 -8.98 14.82 -4.45
C PHE A 237 -7.62 14.49 -5.05
N ASP A 238 -7.62 13.76 -6.16
CA ASP A 238 -6.38 13.34 -6.83
C ASP A 238 -5.90 14.40 -7.83
N ALA A 239 -4.61 14.74 -7.75
CA ALA A 239 -3.92 15.62 -8.68
C ALA A 239 -3.29 14.87 -9.88
N GLY A 240 -3.19 13.54 -9.83
CA GLY A 240 -2.72 12.69 -10.93
C GLY A 240 -1.30 13.01 -11.42
N GLY A 241 -0.44 13.54 -10.55
CA GLY A 241 0.98 13.81 -10.82
C GLY A 241 1.26 15.08 -11.62
N THR A 242 0.35 16.05 -11.64
CA THR A 242 0.44 17.25 -12.50
C THR A 242 0.10 18.55 -11.78
N SER A 243 0.78 19.65 -12.10
CA SER A 243 0.53 20.98 -11.51
C SER A 243 -0.90 21.50 -11.79
N ALA A 244 -1.43 21.23 -12.99
CA ALA A 244 -2.82 21.57 -13.34
C ALA A 244 -3.85 20.69 -12.61
N GLY A 245 -3.49 19.46 -12.24
CA GLY A 245 -4.26 18.60 -11.35
C GLY A 245 -4.19 19.08 -9.89
N ARG A 246 -3.01 19.46 -9.38
CA ARG A 246 -2.84 20.05 -8.04
C ARG A 246 -3.76 21.24 -7.83
N LEU A 247 -3.76 22.20 -8.76
CA LEU A 247 -4.63 23.38 -8.69
C LEU A 247 -6.11 22.98 -8.56
N LYS A 248 -6.60 22.08 -9.43
CA LYS A 248 -7.99 21.59 -9.40
C LYS A 248 -8.31 20.77 -8.14
N ALA A 249 -7.34 20.04 -7.59
CA ALA A 249 -7.50 19.30 -6.35
C ALA A 249 -7.65 20.25 -5.16
N PHE A 250 -6.81 21.29 -5.07
CA PHE A 250 -6.93 22.36 -4.07
C PHE A 250 -8.25 23.13 -4.19
N GLU A 251 -8.64 23.54 -5.40
CA GLU A 251 -9.93 24.22 -5.64
C GLU A 251 -11.12 23.38 -5.17
N ARG A 252 -11.15 22.09 -5.53
CA ARG A 252 -12.23 21.16 -5.15
C ARG A 252 -12.21 20.82 -3.66
N ALA A 253 -11.03 20.73 -3.04
CA ALA A 253 -10.89 20.56 -1.59
C ALA A 253 -11.47 21.77 -0.85
N VAL A 254 -11.07 22.99 -1.23
CA VAL A 254 -11.59 24.25 -0.66
C VAL A 254 -13.11 24.38 -0.85
N ALA A 255 -13.61 24.09 -2.05
CA ALA A 255 -15.04 24.12 -2.36
C ALA A 255 -15.86 23.05 -1.63
N SER A 256 -15.21 22.05 -1.02
CA SER A 256 -15.88 21.00 -0.25
C SER A 256 -16.09 21.33 1.23
N SER A 257 -15.65 22.52 1.68
CA SER A 257 -15.72 23.04 3.05
C SER A 257 -15.34 22.02 4.14
N PRO A 258 -14.09 21.52 4.15
CA PRO A 258 -13.62 20.57 5.14
C PRO A 258 -13.33 21.25 6.49
N ASP A 259 -13.48 20.50 7.58
CA ASP A 259 -12.93 20.86 8.88
C ASP A 259 -11.39 20.83 8.88
N GLY A 260 -10.78 19.88 8.18
CA GLY A 260 -9.33 19.66 8.18
C GLY A 260 -8.80 19.10 6.85
N LEU A 261 -7.52 19.36 6.58
CA LEU A 261 -6.82 18.95 5.36
C LEU A 261 -5.70 17.94 5.65
N ILE A 262 -5.61 16.93 4.79
CA ILE A 262 -4.43 16.07 4.63
C ILE A 262 -3.83 16.33 3.25
N LEU A 263 -2.54 16.68 3.18
CA LEU A 263 -1.76 16.71 1.93
C LEU A 263 -0.89 15.44 1.85
N CYS A 264 -0.86 14.74 0.72
CA CYS A 264 -0.17 13.45 0.62
C CYS A 264 0.69 13.36 -0.66
N GLY A 265 2.01 13.37 -0.47
CA GLY A 265 3.02 13.24 -1.53
C GLY A 265 3.25 14.48 -2.40
N ALA A 266 2.60 15.61 -2.10
CA ALA A 266 2.84 16.90 -2.73
C ALA A 266 3.70 17.78 -1.82
N ASP A 267 4.69 18.46 -2.38
CA ASP A 267 5.59 19.34 -1.62
C ASP A 267 4.82 20.55 -1.04
N ALA A 268 5.06 20.82 0.26
CA ALA A 268 4.36 21.86 1.01
C ALA A 268 4.83 23.27 0.70
N GLN A 269 6.09 23.47 0.27
CA GLN A 269 6.60 24.79 -0.13
C GLN A 269 6.04 25.18 -1.50
N ASP A 270 6.08 24.24 -2.44
CA ASP A 270 5.50 24.34 -3.78
C ASP A 270 3.97 24.62 -3.73
N SER A 271 3.31 24.11 -2.68
CA SER A 271 1.87 24.28 -2.41
C SER A 271 1.53 25.41 -1.42
N ASN A 272 2.51 26.16 -0.91
CA ASN A 272 2.34 26.97 0.30
C ASN A 272 1.29 28.09 0.13
N SER A 273 1.20 28.72 -1.04
CA SER A 273 0.23 29.78 -1.31
C SER A 273 -1.24 29.31 -1.23
N GLN A 274 -1.47 28.02 -1.54
CA GLN A 274 -2.75 27.34 -1.48
C GLN A 274 -3.04 26.89 -0.04
N LEU A 275 -2.04 26.32 0.64
CA LEU A 275 -2.13 25.88 2.04
C LEU A 275 -2.39 27.05 2.99
N ALA A 276 -1.67 28.18 2.84
CA ALA A 276 -1.86 29.38 3.64
C ALA A 276 -3.29 29.95 3.52
N ARG A 277 -3.89 29.89 2.33
CA ARG A 277 -5.29 30.31 2.06
C ARG A 277 -6.34 29.37 2.69
N ILE A 278 -5.94 28.14 3.02
CA ILE A 278 -6.77 27.17 3.76
C ILE A 278 -6.61 27.41 5.27
N ALA A 279 -5.37 27.52 5.75
CA ALA A 279 -5.04 27.80 7.14
C ALA A 279 -5.61 29.14 7.63
N SER A 280 -5.66 30.17 6.77
CA SER A 280 -6.28 31.48 7.09
C SER A 280 -7.80 31.42 7.33
N ARG A 281 -8.42 30.23 7.21
CA ARG A 281 -9.83 29.95 7.55
C ARG A 281 -9.98 29.17 8.85
N GLY A 282 -8.88 28.92 9.57
CA GLY A 282 -8.86 28.09 10.78
C GLY A 282 -8.89 26.58 10.51
N ILE A 283 -8.68 26.14 9.27
CA ILE A 283 -8.66 24.72 8.88
C ILE A 283 -7.27 24.14 9.19
N PRO A 284 -7.11 23.24 10.19
CA PRO A 284 -5.84 22.56 10.45
C PRO A 284 -5.38 21.71 9.26
N ILE A 285 -4.05 21.68 9.07
CA ILE A 285 -3.38 20.99 7.98
C ILE A 285 -2.32 20.06 8.56
N VAL A 286 -2.39 18.78 8.16
CA VAL A 286 -1.32 17.80 8.35
C VAL A 286 -0.93 17.24 6.98
N ALA A 287 0.23 16.59 6.88
CA ALA A 287 0.70 16.06 5.61
C ALA A 287 1.45 14.73 5.75
N TRP A 288 1.66 14.05 4.63
CA TRP A 288 2.55 12.90 4.49
C TRP A 288 3.48 13.11 3.30
N HIS A 289 4.79 12.90 3.50
CA HIS A 289 5.87 13.12 2.52
C HIS A 289 5.80 14.49 1.81
N ALA A 290 5.50 15.56 2.55
CA ALA A 290 5.36 16.92 2.01
C ALA A 290 6.56 17.85 2.25
N GLY A 291 7.69 17.31 2.73
CA GLY A 291 8.94 18.02 2.98
C GLY A 291 10.03 17.06 3.48
N SER A 292 11.28 17.51 3.57
CA SER A 292 12.46 16.64 3.83
C SER A 292 12.54 15.99 5.22
N LYS A 293 11.69 16.36 6.18
CA LYS A 293 11.78 15.95 7.59
C LYS A 293 10.41 15.64 8.19
N PRO A 294 10.31 14.72 9.18
CA PRO A 294 9.12 14.60 10.01
C PRO A 294 8.95 15.81 10.94
N GLY A 295 7.72 16.02 11.43
CA GLY A 295 7.40 17.14 12.32
C GLY A 295 6.73 18.32 11.60
N PRO A 296 6.56 19.48 12.27
CA PRO A 296 6.05 20.69 11.64
C PRO A 296 7.00 21.18 10.53
N LEU A 297 6.45 21.62 9.39
CA LEU A 297 7.26 22.14 8.28
C LEU A 297 7.35 23.67 8.35
N ALA A 298 8.57 24.17 8.59
CA ALA A 298 8.88 25.60 8.70
C ALA A 298 8.37 26.42 7.50
N ASP A 299 7.95 27.65 7.78
CA ASP A 299 7.39 28.61 6.81
C ASP A 299 6.11 28.16 6.08
N THR A 300 5.56 26.99 6.42
CA THR A 300 4.25 26.49 5.94
C THR A 300 3.26 26.36 7.11
N PRO A 301 1.95 26.25 6.84
CA PRO A 301 0.95 25.92 7.88
C PRO A 301 0.82 24.41 8.18
N VAL A 302 1.73 23.55 7.71
CA VAL A 302 1.66 22.10 7.97
C VAL A 302 2.12 21.80 9.39
N ALA A 303 1.16 21.48 10.27
CA ALA A 303 1.40 21.26 11.70
C ALA A 303 2.13 19.93 12.02
N MET A 304 2.02 18.94 11.13
CA MET A 304 2.77 17.68 11.21
C MET A 304 2.92 17.08 9.81
N ASN A 305 4.15 16.88 9.35
CA ASN A 305 4.51 15.99 8.27
C ASN A 305 4.80 14.60 8.85
N VAL A 306 3.94 13.64 8.54
CA VAL A 306 4.08 12.22 8.89
C VAL A 306 4.96 11.56 7.84
N THR A 307 6.08 11.00 8.26
CA THR A 307 7.02 10.23 7.43
C THR A 307 7.89 9.42 8.37
N THR A 308 8.43 8.30 7.89
CA THR A 308 9.66 7.73 8.47
C THR A 308 10.84 8.66 8.15
N ASP A 309 11.91 8.69 8.95
CA ASP A 309 13.07 9.59 8.71
C ASP A 309 13.64 9.38 7.28
N PRO A 310 13.57 10.37 6.36
CA PRO A 310 13.96 10.17 4.97
C PRO A 310 15.47 9.94 4.77
N VAL A 311 16.32 10.45 5.67
CA VAL A 311 17.76 10.27 5.61
C VAL A 311 18.12 8.85 6.06
N GLU A 312 17.52 8.37 7.14
CA GLU A 312 17.73 7.01 7.63
C GLU A 312 17.15 5.96 6.66
N VAL A 313 15.98 6.21 6.08
CA VAL A 313 15.38 5.38 5.02
C VAL A 313 16.33 5.25 3.82
N ALA A 314 16.88 6.36 3.34
CA ALA A 314 17.88 6.36 2.28
C ALA A 314 19.19 5.66 2.69
N ARG A 315 19.66 5.86 3.92
CA ARG A 315 20.87 5.24 4.47
C ARG A 315 20.75 3.72 4.52
N VAL A 316 19.65 3.20 5.07
CA VAL A 316 19.34 1.76 5.11
C VAL A 316 19.22 1.19 3.69
N THR A 317 18.57 1.89 2.77
CA THR A 317 18.46 1.45 1.36
C THR A 317 19.83 1.27 0.70
N ALA A 318 20.70 2.28 0.79
CA ALA A 318 22.03 2.20 0.20
C ALA A 318 22.94 1.20 0.91
N LEU A 319 22.84 1.07 2.25
CA LEU A 319 23.57 0.05 2.99
C LEU A 319 23.08 -1.38 2.67
N GLY A 320 21.81 -1.55 2.28
CA GLY A 320 21.28 -2.81 1.76
C GLY A 320 21.98 -3.22 0.47
N ALA A 321 22.21 -2.27 -0.44
CA ALA A 321 22.99 -2.48 -1.66
C ALA A 321 24.46 -2.81 -1.36
N VAL A 322 25.09 -2.10 -0.41
CA VAL A 322 26.47 -2.40 0.03
C VAL A 322 26.57 -3.80 0.63
N ALA A 323 25.59 -4.22 1.47
CA ALA A 323 25.55 -5.56 2.06
C ALA A 323 25.37 -6.66 1.00
N GLN A 324 24.35 -6.55 0.14
CA GLN A 324 24.07 -7.55 -0.90
C GLN A 324 25.18 -7.70 -1.94
N SER A 325 25.88 -6.59 -2.26
CA SER A 325 27.00 -6.59 -3.21
C SER A 325 28.35 -6.97 -2.58
N ASN A 326 28.41 -7.29 -1.28
CA ASN A 326 29.65 -7.49 -0.55
C ASN A 326 30.63 -6.29 -0.73
N GLY A 327 30.10 -5.07 -0.73
CA GLY A 327 30.86 -3.83 -0.94
C GLY A 327 31.23 -3.48 -2.39
N HIS A 328 30.77 -4.24 -3.39
CA HIS A 328 31.18 -4.10 -4.80
C HIS A 328 30.05 -3.59 -5.73
N ALA A 329 29.18 -2.70 -5.23
CA ALA A 329 28.02 -2.21 -5.98
C ALA A 329 28.41 -1.16 -7.05
N GLY A 330 28.04 -1.39 -8.31
CA GLY A 330 28.01 -0.37 -9.36
C GLY A 330 26.60 0.19 -9.50
N VAL A 331 26.40 1.41 -9.01
CA VAL A 331 25.08 1.96 -8.64
C VAL A 331 24.60 3.03 -9.61
N VAL A 332 23.35 2.94 -10.05
CA VAL A 332 22.59 4.10 -10.57
C VAL A 332 21.50 4.46 -9.59
N ILE A 333 21.35 5.75 -9.24
CA ILE A 333 20.29 6.26 -8.37
C ILE A 333 19.23 6.97 -9.22
N LEU A 334 17.96 6.61 -9.07
CA LEU A 334 16.81 7.30 -9.67
C LEU A 334 16.18 8.26 -8.65
N THR A 335 16.00 9.53 -9.04
CA THR A 335 15.45 10.60 -8.19
C THR A 335 14.51 11.52 -8.96
N ASP A 336 13.79 12.40 -8.25
CA ASP A 336 13.00 13.49 -8.83
C ASP A 336 13.44 14.82 -8.19
N SER A 337 14.04 15.70 -8.98
CA SER A 337 14.55 17.00 -8.49
C SER A 337 13.46 17.99 -8.05
N LYS A 338 12.18 17.71 -8.33
CA LYS A 338 11.04 18.57 -8.01
C LYS A 338 10.59 18.49 -6.54
N PHE A 339 11.13 17.57 -5.73
CA PHE A 339 10.70 17.34 -4.33
C PHE A 339 11.89 17.35 -3.36
N GLU A 340 11.80 18.13 -2.28
CA GLU A 340 12.89 18.27 -1.30
C GLU A 340 13.25 16.92 -0.63
N ILE A 341 12.23 16.09 -0.34
CA ILE A 341 12.39 14.75 0.22
C ILE A 341 13.09 13.78 -0.73
N ALA A 342 12.86 13.89 -2.05
CA ALA A 342 13.49 13.05 -3.05
C ALA A 342 14.99 13.40 -3.19
N LEU A 343 15.32 14.69 -3.31
CA LEU A 343 16.70 15.17 -3.29
C LEU A 343 17.44 14.75 -2.01
N THR A 344 16.78 14.86 -0.85
CA THR A 344 17.31 14.41 0.45
C THR A 344 17.62 12.90 0.42
N LYS A 345 16.65 12.07 -0.03
CA LYS A 345 16.84 10.62 -0.17
C LYS A 345 17.98 10.27 -1.14
N SER A 346 18.04 10.90 -2.33
CA SER A 346 19.10 10.59 -3.31
C SER A 346 20.49 11.03 -2.88
N ASN A 347 20.61 12.17 -2.20
CA ASN A 347 21.89 12.67 -1.71
C ASN A 347 22.43 11.82 -0.55
N ALA A 348 21.55 11.37 0.36
CA ALA A 348 21.91 10.43 1.42
C ALA A 348 22.35 9.06 0.86
N MET A 349 21.63 8.52 -0.15
CA MET A 349 22.05 7.30 -0.84
C MET A 349 23.42 7.48 -1.53
N ALA A 350 23.63 8.58 -2.26
CA ALA A 350 24.90 8.88 -2.92
C ALA A 350 26.07 8.96 -1.93
N ALA A 351 25.88 9.62 -0.77
CA ALA A 351 26.89 9.73 0.28
C ALA A 351 27.32 8.37 0.85
N VAL A 352 26.37 7.44 1.06
CA VAL A 352 26.68 6.06 1.49
C VAL A 352 27.50 5.31 0.43
N ILE A 353 27.13 5.43 -0.85
CA ILE A 353 27.86 4.76 -1.95
C ILE A 353 29.26 5.36 -2.13
N HIS A 354 29.45 6.67 -1.94
CA HIS A 354 30.77 7.31 -1.94
C HIS A 354 31.65 6.91 -0.74
N ALA A 355 31.06 6.56 0.41
CA ALA A 355 31.82 6.06 1.57
C ALA A 355 32.24 4.58 1.43
N CYS A 356 31.58 3.82 0.57
CA CYS A 356 31.93 2.44 0.23
C CYS A 356 33.11 2.40 -0.77
N LYS A 357 34.31 2.07 -0.28
CA LYS A 357 35.58 2.13 -1.05
C LYS A 357 35.61 1.34 -2.36
N GLU A 358 34.89 0.23 -2.44
CA GLU A 358 34.87 -0.68 -3.60
C GLU A 358 33.55 -0.60 -4.39
N CYS A 359 32.62 0.26 -3.94
CA CYS A 359 31.43 0.62 -4.70
C CYS A 359 31.78 1.71 -5.74
N THR A 360 30.92 1.90 -6.74
CA THR A 360 31.01 2.98 -7.71
C THR A 360 29.64 3.58 -7.96
N LEU A 361 29.46 4.87 -7.68
CA LEU A 361 28.30 5.63 -8.16
C LEU A 361 28.50 5.93 -9.65
N LEU A 362 27.67 5.33 -10.51
CA LEU A 362 27.74 5.42 -11.97
C LEU A 362 26.96 6.62 -12.51
N GLU A 363 25.79 6.90 -11.94
CA GLU A 363 24.93 8.03 -12.29
C GLU A 363 23.92 8.32 -11.18
N VAL A 364 23.59 9.60 -10.96
CA VAL A 364 22.31 10.01 -10.36
C VAL A 364 21.46 10.55 -11.49
N ARG A 365 20.36 9.85 -11.80
CA ARG A 365 19.49 10.15 -12.94
C ARG A 365 18.18 10.73 -12.43
N ASP A 366 17.98 12.01 -12.74
CA ASP A 366 16.72 12.72 -12.48
C ASP A 366 15.64 12.25 -13.48
N VAL A 367 14.50 11.82 -12.95
CA VAL A 367 13.32 11.35 -13.68
C VAL A 367 12.10 11.70 -12.85
N ALA A 368 11.22 12.55 -13.36
CA ALA A 368 10.04 12.93 -12.59
C ALA A 368 9.15 11.71 -12.26
N ILE A 369 8.75 11.59 -11.01
CA ILE A 369 8.09 10.38 -10.49
C ILE A 369 6.76 10.10 -11.20
N SER A 370 5.99 11.15 -11.52
CA SER A 370 4.72 11.08 -12.25
C SER A 370 4.89 10.77 -13.75
N GLU A 371 6.11 10.87 -14.28
CA GLU A 371 6.49 10.56 -15.67
C GLU A 371 7.14 9.17 -15.79
N SER A 372 7.27 8.42 -14.68
CA SER A 372 7.99 7.13 -14.63
C SER A 372 7.54 6.13 -15.68
N GLY A 373 6.21 6.01 -15.91
CA GLY A 373 5.64 5.08 -16.87
C GLY A 373 5.90 5.41 -18.34
N GLU A 374 6.27 6.65 -18.64
CA GLU A 374 6.69 7.10 -19.97
C GLU A 374 8.21 6.95 -20.13
N LYS A 375 8.99 7.45 -19.16
CA LYS A 375 10.43 7.68 -19.32
C LYS A 375 11.31 6.53 -18.87
N VAL A 376 10.97 5.84 -17.77
CA VAL A 376 11.84 4.79 -17.21
C VAL A 376 12.12 3.64 -18.21
N PRO A 377 11.15 3.11 -18.99
CA PRO A 377 11.44 2.03 -19.92
C PRO A 377 12.50 2.37 -20.99
N ALA A 378 12.57 3.64 -21.42
CA ALA A 378 13.60 4.13 -22.34
C ALA A 378 14.94 4.33 -21.60
N ILE A 379 14.90 4.93 -20.41
CA ILE A 379 16.09 5.17 -19.57
C ILE A 379 16.75 3.85 -19.14
N THR A 380 15.99 2.82 -18.76
CA THR A 380 16.54 1.49 -18.46
C THR A 380 17.31 0.91 -19.65
N LYS A 381 16.82 1.06 -20.88
CA LYS A 381 17.53 0.63 -22.10
C LYS A 381 18.82 1.45 -22.31
N GLU A 382 18.77 2.75 -22.07
CA GLU A 382 19.93 3.64 -22.17
C GLU A 382 21.02 3.27 -21.15
N LEU A 383 20.66 3.08 -19.88
CA LEU A 383 21.56 2.70 -18.79
C LEU A 383 22.19 1.33 -19.03
N LEU A 384 21.42 0.33 -19.51
CA LEU A 384 21.95 -0.96 -19.94
C LEU A 384 23.02 -0.81 -21.04
N ALA A 385 22.77 0.04 -22.04
CA ALA A 385 23.71 0.28 -23.14
C ALA A 385 24.97 1.08 -22.71
N ARG A 386 24.81 2.04 -21.78
CA ARG A 386 25.88 2.93 -21.29
C ARG A 386 26.81 2.25 -20.28
N TYR A 387 26.28 1.45 -19.37
CA TYR A 387 27.03 0.85 -18.27
C TYR A 387 27.26 -0.65 -18.41
N GLY A 388 26.35 -1.37 -19.06
CA GLY A 388 26.43 -2.82 -19.24
C GLY A 388 26.66 -3.53 -17.90
N LYS A 389 27.61 -4.48 -17.88
CA LYS A 389 27.98 -5.27 -16.68
C LYS A 389 28.49 -4.44 -15.49
N ARG A 390 28.79 -3.14 -15.65
CA ARG A 390 29.15 -2.26 -14.52
C ARG A 390 27.94 -1.90 -13.66
N TRP A 391 26.74 -1.83 -14.24
CA TRP A 391 25.52 -1.56 -13.49
C TRP A 391 25.06 -2.87 -12.83
N THR A 392 25.28 -2.97 -11.52
CA THR A 392 24.89 -4.15 -10.72
C THR A 392 23.78 -3.84 -9.72
N VAL A 393 23.59 -2.56 -9.37
CA VAL A 393 22.50 -2.11 -8.50
C VAL A 393 21.79 -0.87 -9.06
N ALA A 394 20.45 -0.87 -9.02
CA ALA A 394 19.65 0.34 -9.11
C ALA A 394 19.11 0.70 -7.73
N LEU A 395 19.31 1.95 -7.33
CA LEU A 395 18.65 2.57 -6.19
C LEU A 395 17.56 3.53 -6.69
N ALA A 396 16.48 3.70 -5.93
CA ALA A 396 15.42 4.66 -6.28
C ALA A 396 14.79 5.31 -5.04
N ILE A 397 14.36 6.56 -5.17
CA ILE A 397 13.69 7.30 -4.07
C ILE A 397 12.25 6.82 -3.79
N ASN A 398 11.71 5.91 -4.61
CA ASN A 398 10.39 5.29 -4.47
C ASN A 398 10.32 3.93 -5.22
N ASP A 399 9.34 3.09 -4.93
CA ASP A 399 9.12 1.81 -5.62
C ASP A 399 8.66 1.95 -7.09
N ILE A 400 7.93 3.01 -7.43
CA ILE A 400 7.22 3.14 -8.72
C ILE A 400 8.16 3.11 -9.93
N TYR A 401 9.42 3.54 -9.79
CA TYR A 401 10.42 3.42 -10.86
C TYR A 401 10.63 1.96 -11.28
N PHE A 402 10.59 1.02 -10.33
CA PHE A 402 10.82 -0.40 -10.59
C PHE A 402 9.60 -1.13 -11.19
N ASP A 403 8.40 -0.56 -11.06
CA ASP A 403 7.20 -1.01 -11.81
C ASP A 403 7.43 -0.94 -13.33
N TYR A 404 8.23 0.03 -13.78
CA TYR A 404 8.50 0.29 -15.19
C TYR A 404 9.90 -0.17 -15.64
N ALA A 405 10.89 -0.22 -14.74
CA ALA A 405 12.21 -0.77 -15.04
C ALA A 405 12.19 -2.30 -15.20
N ALA A 406 11.53 -3.05 -14.30
CA ALA A 406 11.56 -4.52 -14.33
C ALA A 406 10.99 -5.15 -15.64
N PRO A 407 9.89 -4.63 -16.23
CA PRO A 407 9.45 -5.07 -17.57
C PRO A 407 10.46 -4.75 -18.68
N ALA A 408 11.18 -3.62 -18.59
CA ALA A 408 12.19 -3.23 -19.57
C ALA A 408 13.46 -4.10 -19.48
N LEU A 409 13.92 -4.43 -18.27
CA LEU A 409 14.99 -5.40 -18.02
C LEU A 409 14.65 -6.78 -18.61
N THR A 410 13.43 -7.25 -18.34
CA THR A 410 12.92 -8.53 -18.85
C THR A 410 12.87 -8.55 -20.38
N LYS A 411 12.38 -7.47 -20.99
CA LYS A 411 12.33 -7.32 -22.46
C LYS A 411 13.73 -7.23 -23.10
N ALA A 412 14.73 -6.76 -22.35
CA ALA A 412 16.13 -6.73 -22.78
C ALA A 412 16.86 -8.07 -22.57
N GLY A 413 16.20 -9.09 -22.01
CA GLY A 413 16.80 -10.40 -21.74
C GLY A 413 17.75 -10.43 -20.53
N VAL A 414 17.68 -9.43 -19.65
CA VAL A 414 18.42 -9.45 -18.38
C VAL A 414 17.82 -10.55 -17.48
N PRO A 415 18.63 -11.44 -16.87
CA PRO A 415 18.12 -12.42 -15.91
C PRO A 415 17.51 -11.74 -14.67
N SER A 416 16.52 -12.40 -14.03
CA SER A 416 15.84 -11.91 -12.81
C SER A 416 16.76 -11.56 -11.63
N ASN A 417 18.00 -12.06 -11.63
CA ASN A 417 19.06 -11.79 -10.65
C ASN A 417 20.28 -11.05 -11.26
N GLY A 418 20.19 -10.58 -12.50
CA GLY A 418 21.28 -9.90 -13.22
C GLY A 418 21.46 -8.42 -12.87
N LEU A 419 20.52 -7.85 -12.11
CA LEU A 419 20.57 -6.49 -11.56
C LEU A 419 19.75 -6.49 -10.26
N SER A 420 20.29 -5.97 -9.16
CA SER A 420 19.55 -5.78 -7.90
C SER A 420 18.87 -4.41 -7.88
N LEU A 421 17.58 -4.35 -7.54
CA LEU A 421 16.84 -3.10 -7.33
C LEU A 421 16.49 -2.96 -5.84
N LEU A 422 16.86 -1.83 -5.22
CA LEU A 422 16.44 -1.48 -3.86
C LEU A 422 15.87 -0.07 -3.83
N SER A 423 14.77 0.13 -3.11
CA SER A 423 14.09 1.43 -3.03
C SER A 423 14.11 1.99 -1.61
N ALA A 424 14.25 3.31 -1.52
CA ALA A 424 13.93 4.12 -0.36
C ALA A 424 12.41 4.41 -0.33
N GLY A 425 11.62 3.36 -0.61
CA GLY A 425 10.24 3.48 -1.06
C GLY A 425 9.26 2.71 -0.18
N ASP A 426 8.33 3.48 0.37
CA ASP A 426 6.96 3.25 0.79
C ASP A 426 6.48 1.81 1.10
N GLY A 427 6.77 0.81 0.25
CA GLY A 427 6.37 -0.58 0.44
C GLY A 427 5.18 -0.96 -0.43
N SER A 428 5.27 -0.69 -1.73
CA SER A 428 4.16 -0.94 -2.66
C SER A 428 3.89 -2.44 -2.86
N ALA A 429 2.62 -2.80 -3.08
CA ALA A 429 2.25 -4.20 -3.38
C ALA A 429 2.93 -4.75 -4.64
N THR A 430 3.27 -3.89 -5.61
CA THR A 430 4.02 -4.27 -6.81
C THR A 430 5.50 -4.52 -6.53
N ALA A 431 6.12 -3.77 -5.60
CA ALA A 431 7.45 -4.07 -5.07
C ALA A 431 7.46 -5.38 -4.28
N PHE A 432 6.49 -5.57 -3.40
CA PHE A 432 6.38 -6.76 -2.55
C PHE A 432 6.18 -8.02 -3.41
N LEU A 433 5.39 -7.95 -4.48
CA LEU A 433 5.30 -9.00 -5.50
C LEU A 433 6.65 -9.30 -6.17
N ARG A 434 7.45 -8.27 -6.54
CA ARG A 434 8.76 -8.48 -7.16
C ARG A 434 9.76 -9.14 -6.22
N ILE A 435 9.79 -8.72 -4.96
CA ILE A 435 10.65 -9.27 -3.90
C ILE A 435 10.25 -10.73 -3.61
N GLN A 436 8.96 -11.00 -3.41
CA GLN A 436 8.42 -12.34 -3.18
C GLN A 436 8.70 -13.30 -4.36
N ALA A 437 8.54 -12.81 -5.60
CA ALA A 437 8.86 -13.56 -6.81
C ALA A 437 10.37 -13.62 -7.15
N LYS A 438 11.22 -12.92 -6.39
CA LYS A 438 12.68 -12.80 -6.62
C LYS A 438 13.02 -12.32 -8.03
N THR A 439 12.37 -11.22 -8.44
CA THR A 439 12.47 -10.62 -9.78
C THR A 439 12.99 -9.18 -9.74
N TYR A 440 14.32 -9.06 -9.89
CA TYR A 440 15.13 -7.83 -9.86
C TYR A 440 15.09 -7.06 -8.55
N GLN A 441 13.91 -6.70 -8.04
CA GLN A 441 13.78 -6.01 -6.76
C GLN A 441 14.07 -6.99 -5.63
N THR A 442 15.09 -6.68 -4.83
CA THR A 442 15.61 -7.53 -3.75
C THR A 442 15.18 -7.05 -2.37
N GLY A 443 14.83 -5.76 -2.26
CA GLY A 443 14.17 -5.20 -1.10
C GLY A 443 13.60 -3.80 -1.34
N THR A 444 12.91 -3.27 -0.34
CA THR A 444 12.57 -1.86 -0.21
C THR A 444 12.44 -1.47 1.26
N VAL A 445 12.82 -0.24 1.60
CA VAL A 445 12.57 0.31 2.93
C VAL A 445 11.13 0.77 3.01
N ALA A 446 10.27 -0.13 3.50
CA ALA A 446 8.84 0.06 3.58
C ALA A 446 8.46 0.99 4.74
N GLU A 447 7.44 1.82 4.53
CA GLU A 447 6.81 2.59 5.59
C GLU A 447 5.51 1.91 6.00
N PRO A 448 5.07 2.01 7.27
CA PRO A 448 3.84 1.36 7.71
C PRO A 448 2.64 2.22 7.25
N LEU A 449 2.35 2.21 5.95
CA LEU A 449 1.46 3.16 5.25
C LEU A 449 0.08 3.26 5.90
N ASN A 450 -0.48 2.13 6.34
CA ASN A 450 -1.78 2.11 7.01
C ASN A 450 -1.70 2.71 8.43
N GLN A 451 -0.62 2.45 9.18
CA GLN A 451 -0.34 3.07 10.49
C GLN A 451 -0.17 4.58 10.37
N GLN A 452 0.57 5.05 9.36
CA GLN A 452 0.72 6.48 9.08
C GLN A 452 -0.62 7.12 8.65
N GLY A 453 -1.46 6.38 7.91
CA GLY A 453 -2.83 6.79 7.62
C GLY A 453 -3.72 6.94 8.86
N TRP A 454 -3.53 6.09 9.88
CA TRP A 454 -4.17 6.26 11.20
C TRP A 454 -3.56 7.42 11.98
N GLN A 455 -2.24 7.61 11.95
CA GLN A 455 -1.55 8.72 12.59
C GLN A 455 -2.07 10.07 12.08
N LEU A 456 -2.17 10.29 10.76
CA LEU A 456 -2.70 11.53 10.16
C LEU A 456 -4.09 11.91 10.71
N VAL A 457 -4.93 10.91 11.00
CA VAL A 457 -6.26 11.11 11.60
C VAL A 457 -6.16 11.44 13.09
N ASP A 458 -5.21 10.85 13.82
CA ASP A 458 -4.93 11.24 15.21
C ASP A 458 -4.36 12.67 15.32
N GLU A 459 -3.47 13.08 14.42
CA GLU A 459 -2.89 14.43 14.41
C GLU A 459 -3.98 15.49 14.15
N LEU A 460 -4.89 15.26 13.20
CA LEU A 460 -6.06 16.14 13.03
C LEU A 460 -6.98 16.11 14.25
N ASN A 461 -7.19 14.95 14.88
CA ASN A 461 -8.01 14.83 16.08
C ASN A 461 -7.40 15.59 17.28
N ARG A 462 -6.06 15.64 17.39
CA ARG A 462 -5.32 16.48 18.34
C ARG A 462 -5.55 17.96 18.08
N LEU A 463 -5.36 18.40 16.83
CA LEU A 463 -5.54 19.79 16.43
C LEU A 463 -6.99 20.27 16.66
N PHE A 464 -8.00 19.47 16.29
CA PHE A 464 -9.41 19.76 16.57
C PHE A 464 -9.75 19.85 18.06
N ALA A 465 -9.03 19.13 18.92
CA ALA A 465 -9.21 19.13 20.37
C ALA A 465 -8.33 20.18 21.10
N GLY A 466 -7.65 21.06 20.37
CA GLY A 466 -6.73 22.06 20.94
C GLY A 466 -5.53 21.42 21.64
N LYS A 467 -5.04 20.28 21.14
CA LYS A 467 -3.88 19.55 21.65
C LYS A 467 -2.71 19.62 20.66
N PRO A 468 -1.45 19.58 21.14
CA PRO A 468 -0.30 19.43 20.27
C PRO A 468 -0.36 18.11 19.51
N VAL A 469 0.23 18.11 18.32
CA VAL A 469 0.52 16.90 17.52
C VAL A 469 1.41 15.93 18.31
N SER A 470 1.36 14.64 17.97
CA SER A 470 2.07 13.60 18.71
C SER A 470 3.59 13.67 18.55
N GLY A 471 4.07 14.19 17.42
CA GLY A 471 5.48 14.18 17.05
C GLY A 471 6.03 12.77 16.74
N PHE A 472 5.17 11.75 16.64
CA PHE A 472 5.59 10.37 16.40
C PHE A 472 6.21 10.19 15.01
N VAL A 473 7.31 9.44 14.97
CA VAL A 473 8.04 9.05 13.76
C VAL A 473 8.13 7.52 13.80
N ALA A 474 7.73 6.87 12.71
CA ALA A 474 7.82 5.42 12.60
C ALA A 474 9.30 4.97 12.51
N ALA A 475 9.60 3.77 13.01
CA ALA A 475 10.90 3.15 12.84
C ALA A 475 11.15 2.76 11.37
N VAL A 476 12.41 2.71 10.97
CA VAL A 476 12.82 2.33 9.61
C VAL A 476 12.82 0.80 9.49
N HIS A 477 12.10 0.26 8.51
CA HIS A 477 12.00 -1.17 8.27
C HIS A 477 12.36 -1.53 6.83
N LEU A 478 13.33 -2.44 6.64
CA LEU A 478 13.71 -2.98 5.34
C LEU A 478 12.97 -4.30 5.12
N VAL A 479 12.15 -4.37 4.07
CA VAL A 479 11.59 -5.63 3.58
C VAL A 479 12.46 -6.16 2.44
N ASP A 480 12.93 -7.40 2.55
CA ASP A 480 13.80 -8.08 1.60
C ASP A 480 13.35 -9.54 1.37
N THR A 481 14.11 -10.30 0.58
CA THR A 481 13.76 -11.71 0.26
C THR A 481 13.76 -12.69 1.45
N ASN A 482 14.23 -12.27 2.63
CA ASN A 482 14.30 -13.08 3.84
C ASN A 482 13.08 -12.87 4.75
N ASN A 483 12.54 -11.64 4.82
CA ASN A 483 11.40 -11.29 5.69
C ASN A 483 10.07 -11.03 4.96
N ILE A 484 10.05 -10.85 3.63
CA ILE A 484 8.84 -10.63 2.81
C ILE A 484 7.69 -11.62 3.08
N ALA A 485 8.01 -12.86 3.47
CA ALA A 485 7.04 -13.91 3.78
C ALA A 485 6.11 -13.56 4.96
N PHE A 486 6.56 -12.74 5.90
CA PHE A 486 5.77 -12.29 7.06
C PHE A 486 5.56 -10.76 7.08
N ASP A 487 6.57 -9.96 6.70
CA ASP A 487 6.44 -8.49 6.69
C ASP A 487 5.64 -7.95 5.49
N GLY A 488 5.40 -8.77 4.47
CA GLY A 488 4.44 -8.48 3.40
C GLY A 488 3.23 -9.41 3.39
N GLY A 489 3.46 -10.70 3.60
CA GLY A 489 2.43 -11.74 3.69
C GLY A 489 1.47 -11.80 2.48
N ASP A 490 0.29 -12.39 2.70
CA ASP A 490 -0.76 -12.51 1.67
C ASP A 490 -1.36 -11.15 1.23
N ARG A 491 -1.13 -10.09 2.02
CA ARG A 491 -1.66 -8.75 1.75
C ARG A 491 -0.72 -7.88 0.91
N LEU A 492 0.54 -8.28 0.75
CA LEU A 492 1.57 -7.54 -0.01
C LEU A 492 1.72 -6.09 0.48
N GLN A 493 1.69 -5.88 1.80
CA GLN A 493 1.83 -4.57 2.44
C GLN A 493 2.57 -4.70 3.78
N TYR A 494 3.37 -3.71 4.14
CA TYR A 494 3.89 -3.59 5.51
C TYR A 494 2.85 -2.90 6.40
N ASP A 495 2.34 -3.63 7.39
CA ASP A 495 1.29 -3.21 8.30
C ASP A 495 1.54 -3.88 9.66
N PRO A 496 2.39 -3.29 10.52
CA PRO A 496 3.07 -3.99 11.60
C PRO A 496 2.13 -4.54 12.68
N GLU A 497 2.48 -5.72 13.18
CA GLU A 497 1.74 -6.44 14.24
C GLU A 497 2.08 -5.88 15.63
N ASN A 498 1.83 -4.58 15.83
CA ASN A 498 2.14 -3.83 17.05
C ASN A 498 0.89 -3.20 17.72
N ASP A 499 -0.30 -3.71 17.42
CA ASP A 499 -1.60 -3.31 17.97
C ASP A 499 -2.00 -1.83 17.80
N TYR A 500 -1.33 -1.04 16.94
CA TYR A 500 -1.59 0.40 16.78
C TYR A 500 -3.07 0.76 16.59
N ARG A 501 -3.83 -0.07 15.86
CA ARG A 501 -5.28 0.16 15.62
C ARG A 501 -6.08 0.12 16.91
N ASP A 502 -5.78 -0.80 17.81
CA ASP A 502 -6.48 -0.96 19.09
C ASP A 502 -5.98 0.03 20.14
N ILE A 503 -4.74 0.49 20.03
CA ILE A 503 -4.20 1.60 20.81
C ILE A 503 -4.90 2.91 20.41
N TYR A 504 -5.00 3.23 19.11
CA TYR A 504 -5.74 4.41 18.64
C TYR A 504 -7.24 4.33 18.97
N ARG A 505 -7.91 3.18 18.77
CA ARG A 505 -9.31 2.97 19.22
C ARG A 505 -9.50 3.30 20.70
N ARG A 506 -8.59 2.83 21.56
CA ARG A 506 -8.58 3.10 23.01
C ARG A 506 -8.40 4.59 23.33
N ILE A 507 -7.48 5.29 22.64
CA ILE A 507 -7.27 6.74 22.76
C ILE A 507 -8.54 7.51 22.37
N TRP A 508 -9.09 7.16 21.20
CA TRP A 508 -10.27 7.80 20.61
C TRP A 508 -11.58 7.47 21.32
N LYS A 509 -11.62 6.37 22.11
CA LYS A 509 -12.81 5.76 22.71
C LYS A 509 -13.82 5.33 21.62
N ARG A 510 -13.34 4.45 20.74
CA ARG A 510 -14.06 3.91 19.56
C ARG A 510 -13.99 2.39 19.49
#